data_AF-A0AA95HDL5-F1
#
_entry.id   AF-A0AA95HDL5-F1
#
_cell.length_a   1.000
_cell.length_b   1.000
_cell.length_c   1.000
_cell.angle_alpha   90.00
_cell.angle_beta   90.00
_cell.angle_gamma   90.00
#
_symmetry.space_group_name_H-M   'P 1'
#
loop_
_entity.id
_entity.type
_entity.pdbx_description
1 polymer ?
#
loop_
_entity_poly.entity_id
_entity_poly.type
_entity_poly.pdbx_seq_one_letter_code
_entity_poly.pdbx_strand_id
1 'polypeptide(L)'
;MSESQAIEIQELFDLVVTGHRSEKSVEALVRDVLDLLDDHSPYLEFKLSDALLFNNGMVSIRENITEAEAQALSEQLQTLAIHCAIRPTLQLVPKDDEINPPTAALYTCPACKHTQVQTKEINEKCEACGVIGDHFLRSQRMKEAVEMERQKYDNELAKSIKEAHQRAQQEESDALYREARRQLGADETSNSDPKLKIAAVIAAIGIGIAALYMFNKPATETPDPSAIAATEAAAAK
;
A
#
# COMPACT_ATOMS: atom_id res chain seq x y z
N MET A 1 37.23 -18.17 22.09
CA MET A 1 37.79 -18.23 20.74
C MET A 1 37.29 -19.53 20.13
N SER A 2 36.16 -19.46 19.43
CA SER A 2 35.50 -20.61 18.81
C SER A 2 35.84 -20.59 17.34
N GLU A 3 36.60 -21.59 16.91
CA GLU A 3 36.98 -21.84 15.53
C GLU A 3 35.72 -22.10 14.71
N SER A 4 35.41 -21.20 13.78
CA SER A 4 34.44 -21.44 12.72
C SER A 4 35.03 -22.51 11.80
N GLN A 5 34.59 -23.76 11.98
CA GLN A 5 34.84 -24.81 10.99
C GLN A 5 34.05 -24.44 9.74
N ALA A 6 34.74 -23.92 8.73
CA ALA A 6 34.18 -23.79 7.39
C ALA A 6 33.85 -25.20 6.90
N ILE A 7 32.57 -25.45 6.65
CA ILE A 7 32.13 -26.66 5.97
C ILE A 7 32.60 -26.50 4.52
N GLU A 8 33.73 -27.12 4.18
CA GLU A 8 34.15 -27.24 2.78
C GLU A 8 33.15 -28.17 2.08
N ILE A 9 32.25 -27.58 1.30
CA ILE A 9 31.32 -28.32 0.45
C ILE A 9 32.17 -28.98 -0.65
N GLN A 10 32.36 -30.30 -0.56
CA GLN A 10 33.04 -31.05 -1.61
C GLN A 10 32.14 -31.10 -2.85
N GLU A 11 32.53 -30.35 -3.88
CA GLU A 11 31.89 -30.40 -5.20
C GLU A 11 32.10 -31.79 -5.80
N LEU A 12 31.01 -32.53 -6.02
CA LEU A 12 31.04 -33.82 -6.71
C LEU A 12 30.63 -33.66 -8.17
N PHE A 13 31.11 -34.55 -9.01
CA PHE A 13 30.95 -34.52 -10.45
C PHE A 13 30.44 -35.86 -10.98
N ASP A 14 29.74 -35.79 -12.10
CA ASP A 14 29.32 -36.93 -12.90
C ASP A 14 30.18 -37.03 -14.16
N LEU A 15 30.61 -38.25 -14.47
CA LEU A 15 31.31 -38.56 -15.71
C LEU A 15 30.31 -39.11 -16.72
N VAL A 16 30.13 -38.35 -17.81
CA VAL A 16 29.15 -38.62 -18.85
C VAL A 16 29.87 -38.97 -20.15
N VAL A 17 29.50 -40.07 -20.80
CA VAL A 17 29.99 -40.35 -22.17
C VAL A 17 29.14 -39.63 -23.19
N THR A 18 29.80 -39.01 -24.16
CA THR A 18 29.16 -38.25 -25.24
C THR A 18 29.26 -38.96 -26.59
N GLY A 19 30.25 -39.84 -26.77
CA GLY A 19 30.38 -40.66 -27.96
C GLY A 19 31.76 -41.33 -28.04
N HIS A 20 32.05 -41.98 -29.17
CA HIS A 20 33.34 -42.63 -29.41
C HIS A 20 33.81 -42.44 -30.85
N ARG A 21 35.13 -42.59 -31.07
CA ARG A 21 35.77 -42.60 -32.41
C ARG A 21 36.58 -43.88 -32.67
N SER A 22 36.44 -44.87 -31.80
CA SER A 22 37.18 -46.13 -31.93
C SER A 22 36.68 -46.95 -33.11
N GLU A 23 37.58 -47.71 -33.74
CA GLU A 23 37.28 -48.65 -34.82
C GLU A 23 36.79 -50.02 -34.27
N LYS A 24 36.86 -50.21 -32.94
CA LYS A 24 36.37 -51.42 -32.27
C LYS A 24 34.84 -51.47 -32.28
N SER A 25 34.26 -52.67 -32.25
CA SER A 25 32.82 -52.82 -32.10
C SER A 25 32.36 -52.31 -30.74
N VAL A 26 31.10 -51.88 -30.65
CA VAL A 26 30.54 -51.32 -29.41
C VAL A 26 30.63 -52.34 -28.28
N GLU A 27 30.39 -53.63 -28.53
CA GLU A 27 30.46 -54.68 -27.49
C GLU A 27 31.89 -54.86 -26.95
N ALA A 28 32.90 -54.72 -27.81
CA ALA A 28 34.29 -54.79 -27.38
C ALA A 28 34.68 -53.56 -26.53
N LEU A 29 34.22 -52.38 -26.92
CA LEU A 29 34.44 -51.15 -26.15
C LEU A 29 33.74 -51.19 -24.79
N VAL A 30 32.50 -51.68 -24.75
CA VAL A 30 31.78 -51.82 -23.48
C VAL A 30 32.55 -52.75 -22.54
N ARG A 31 33.05 -53.89 -23.02
CA ARG A 31 33.88 -54.78 -22.18
C ARG A 31 35.16 -54.12 -21.71
N ASP A 32 35.90 -53.47 -22.60
CA ASP A 32 37.14 -52.76 -22.24
C ASP A 32 36.88 -51.68 -21.16
N VAL A 33 35.73 -50.99 -21.21
CA VAL A 33 35.32 -49.99 -20.22
C VAL A 33 34.90 -50.62 -18.90
N LEU A 34 34.14 -51.72 -18.93
CA LEU A 34 33.73 -52.44 -17.71
C LEU A 34 34.96 -53.02 -16.99
N ASP A 35 35.92 -53.56 -17.74
CA ASP A 35 37.21 -54.04 -17.21
C ASP A 35 38.04 -52.89 -16.60
N LEU A 36 38.07 -51.73 -17.26
CA LEU A 36 38.77 -50.53 -16.76
C LEU A 36 38.16 -50.02 -15.45
N LEU A 37 36.83 -50.04 -15.36
CA LEU A 37 36.08 -49.53 -14.20
C LEU A 37 35.92 -50.56 -13.07
N ASP A 38 36.35 -51.81 -13.30
CA ASP A 38 36.16 -52.97 -12.41
C ASP A 38 34.71 -53.13 -11.94
N ASP A 39 33.76 -52.81 -12.83
CA ASP A 39 32.31 -52.86 -12.55
C ASP A 39 31.59 -53.55 -13.70
N HIS A 40 31.18 -54.80 -13.46
CA HIS A 40 30.44 -55.63 -14.41
C HIS A 40 28.93 -55.64 -14.14
N SER A 41 28.38 -54.54 -13.64
CA SER A 41 26.94 -54.45 -13.42
C SER A 41 26.16 -54.47 -14.75
N PRO A 42 25.12 -55.32 -14.88
CA PRO A 42 24.30 -55.37 -16.11
C PRO A 42 23.66 -54.01 -16.46
N TYR A 43 23.42 -53.18 -15.44
CA TYR A 43 22.88 -51.84 -15.60
C TYR A 43 23.88 -50.89 -16.28
N LEU A 44 25.16 -50.96 -15.91
CA LEU A 44 26.21 -50.14 -16.51
C LEU A 44 26.50 -50.60 -17.94
N GLU A 45 26.55 -51.91 -18.18
CA GLU A 45 26.68 -52.48 -19.53
C GLU A 45 25.58 -51.97 -20.47
N PHE A 46 24.32 -52.01 -20.02
CA PHE A 46 23.19 -51.49 -20.79
C PHE A 46 23.35 -50.00 -21.08
N LYS A 47 23.63 -49.18 -20.05
CA LYS A 47 23.86 -47.73 -20.19
C LYS A 47 24.98 -47.40 -21.18
N LEU A 48 26.10 -48.11 -21.10
CA LEU A 48 27.25 -47.91 -21.98
C LEU A 48 26.94 -48.31 -23.42
N SER A 49 26.28 -49.45 -23.61
CA SER A 49 25.89 -49.91 -24.94
C SER A 49 24.96 -48.90 -25.62
N ASP A 50 23.98 -48.37 -24.89
CA ASP A 50 23.06 -47.35 -25.38
C ASP A 50 23.78 -46.03 -25.71
N ALA A 51 24.66 -45.56 -24.81
CA ALA A 51 25.43 -44.34 -25.02
C ALA A 51 26.35 -44.40 -26.25
N LEU A 52 27.04 -45.52 -26.43
CA LEU A 52 28.00 -45.72 -27.51
C LEU A 52 27.32 -46.01 -28.85
N LEU A 53 26.17 -46.69 -28.86
CA LEU A 53 25.40 -46.95 -30.09
C LEU A 53 24.88 -45.66 -30.73
N PHE A 54 24.37 -44.72 -29.93
CA PHE A 54 23.71 -43.52 -30.44
C PHE A 54 24.62 -42.28 -30.57
N ASN A 55 25.88 -42.34 -30.14
CA ASN A 55 26.90 -41.27 -30.21
C ASN A 55 26.43 -39.87 -29.75
N ASN A 56 25.32 -39.82 -29.01
CA ASN A 56 24.64 -38.64 -28.50
C ASN A 56 23.91 -38.92 -27.18
N GLY A 57 23.98 -40.15 -26.68
CA GLY A 57 23.43 -40.51 -25.38
C GLY A 57 24.35 -39.93 -24.32
N MET A 58 23.99 -38.76 -23.78
CA MET A 58 24.67 -38.16 -22.62
C MET A 58 24.35 -39.00 -21.38
N VAL A 59 24.98 -40.17 -21.27
CA VAL A 59 24.74 -41.13 -20.19
C VAL A 59 25.83 -41.05 -19.14
N SER A 60 25.41 -40.91 -17.87
CA SER A 60 26.30 -40.97 -16.71
C SER A 60 26.78 -42.41 -16.47
N ILE A 61 28.11 -42.58 -16.47
CA ILE A 61 28.78 -43.86 -16.16
C ILE A 61 29.13 -43.93 -14.68
N ARG A 62 29.68 -42.85 -14.15
CA ARG A 62 30.03 -42.69 -12.74
C ARG A 62 29.40 -41.41 -12.23
N GLU A 63 28.72 -41.52 -11.10
CA GLU A 63 28.01 -40.42 -10.46
C GLU A 63 28.65 -40.13 -9.11
N ASN A 64 28.61 -38.87 -8.68
CA ASN A 64 29.08 -38.43 -7.35
C ASN A 64 30.57 -38.71 -7.07
N ILE A 65 31.45 -38.50 -8.05
CA ILE A 65 32.91 -38.66 -7.88
C ILE A 65 33.62 -37.32 -7.70
N THR A 66 34.84 -37.33 -7.17
CA THR A 66 35.64 -36.10 -7.06
C THR A 66 36.15 -35.65 -8.43
N GLU A 67 36.49 -34.36 -8.57
CA GLU A 67 37.00 -33.83 -9.85
C GLU A 67 38.27 -34.55 -10.31
N ALA A 68 39.20 -34.82 -9.39
CA ALA A 68 40.46 -35.49 -9.68
C ALA A 68 40.25 -36.91 -10.21
N GLU A 69 39.31 -37.66 -9.63
CA GLU A 69 38.94 -38.99 -10.10
C GLU A 69 38.23 -38.93 -11.45
N ALA A 70 37.34 -37.95 -11.66
CA ALA A 70 36.63 -37.75 -12.93
C ALA A 70 37.61 -37.44 -14.07
N GLN A 71 38.63 -36.61 -13.81
CA GLN A 71 39.68 -36.29 -14.77
C GLN A 71 40.54 -37.53 -15.08
N ALA A 72 40.99 -38.26 -14.06
CA ALA A 72 41.78 -39.49 -14.24
C ALA A 72 41.04 -40.55 -15.08
N LEU A 73 39.75 -40.76 -14.80
CA LEU A 73 38.91 -41.69 -15.57
C LEU A 73 38.66 -41.18 -16.99
N SER A 74 38.46 -39.88 -17.18
CA SER A 74 38.33 -39.28 -18.51
C SER A 74 39.57 -39.50 -19.36
N GLU A 75 40.77 -39.33 -18.79
CA GLU A 75 42.04 -39.60 -19.49
C GLU A 75 42.19 -41.08 -19.87
N GLN A 76 41.84 -42.00 -18.96
CA GLN A 76 41.87 -43.43 -19.26
C GLN A 76 40.88 -43.80 -20.37
N LEU A 77 39.66 -43.26 -20.35
CA LEU A 77 38.66 -43.51 -21.40
C LEU A 77 39.05 -42.88 -22.76
N GLN A 78 39.81 -41.78 -22.75
CA GLN A 78 40.38 -41.21 -23.98
C GLN A 78 41.39 -42.15 -24.64
N THR A 79 42.11 -42.98 -23.88
CA THR A 79 43.00 -44.02 -24.47
C THR A 79 42.22 -45.06 -25.28
N LEU A 80 40.93 -45.26 -24.95
CA LEU A 80 39.99 -46.12 -25.68
C LEU A 80 39.24 -45.37 -26.80
N ALA A 81 39.64 -44.13 -27.09
CA ALA A 81 39.00 -43.21 -28.03
C ALA A 81 37.53 -42.89 -27.72
N ILE A 82 37.17 -42.90 -26.44
CA ILE A 82 35.84 -42.53 -25.93
C ILE A 82 35.87 -41.07 -25.46
N HIS A 83 34.85 -40.30 -25.84
CA HIS A 83 34.70 -38.90 -25.47
C HIS A 83 33.82 -38.79 -24.22
N CYS A 84 34.33 -38.10 -23.21
CA CYS A 84 33.64 -37.89 -21.95
C CYS A 84 33.47 -36.40 -21.66
N ALA A 85 32.42 -36.07 -20.92
CA ALA A 85 32.17 -34.74 -20.37
C ALA A 85 31.98 -34.87 -18.85
N ILE A 86 32.68 -34.03 -18.10
CA ILE A 86 32.54 -33.94 -16.65
C ILE A 86 31.46 -32.90 -16.36
N ARG A 87 30.46 -33.25 -15.56
CA ARG A 87 29.37 -32.36 -15.17
C ARG A 87 29.34 -32.18 -13.66
N PRO A 88 29.15 -30.96 -13.14
CA PRO A 88 28.92 -30.79 -11.71
C PRO A 88 27.59 -31.44 -11.35
N THR A 89 27.60 -32.27 -10.30
CA THR A 89 26.36 -32.81 -9.73
C THR A 89 25.58 -31.67 -9.09
N LEU A 90 24.28 -31.61 -9.36
CA LEU A 90 23.39 -30.74 -8.60
C LEU A 90 23.18 -31.36 -7.22
N GLN A 91 24.10 -31.08 -6.30
CA GLN A 91 23.87 -31.39 -4.90
C GLN A 91 22.83 -30.43 -4.35
N LEU A 92 21.73 -30.98 -3.85
CA LEU A 92 20.82 -30.26 -2.98
C LEU A 92 21.55 -30.06 -1.65
N VAL A 93 22.38 -29.02 -1.59
CA VAL A 93 22.88 -28.52 -0.32
C VAL A 93 21.64 -28.13 0.48
N PRO A 94 21.41 -28.70 1.67
CA PRO A 94 20.46 -28.12 2.59
C PRO A 94 20.95 -26.70 2.78
N LYS A 95 20.21 -25.73 2.20
CA LYS A 95 20.47 -24.32 2.42
C LYS A 95 20.55 -24.21 3.93
N ASP A 96 21.73 -23.87 4.47
CA ASP A 96 21.89 -23.69 5.90
C ASP A 96 20.65 -22.95 6.36
N ASP A 97 19.83 -23.62 7.18
CA ASP A 97 18.75 -22.94 7.85
C ASP A 97 19.43 -21.71 8.41
N GLU A 98 18.96 -20.54 7.99
CA GLU A 98 19.51 -19.27 8.38
C GLU A 98 19.36 -19.23 9.92
N ILE A 99 20.36 -19.75 10.65
CA ILE A 99 20.45 -19.76 12.12
C ILE A 99 20.68 -18.31 12.62
N ASN A 100 20.88 -17.38 11.69
CA ASN A 100 20.37 -16.03 11.88
C ASN A 100 19.00 -15.95 11.22
N PRO A 101 17.88 -15.89 11.96
CA PRO A 101 16.59 -15.67 11.33
C PRO A 101 16.76 -14.46 10.40
N PRO A 102 16.43 -14.57 9.09
CA PRO A 102 16.38 -13.38 8.26
C PRO A 102 15.43 -12.48 9.02
N THR A 103 15.87 -11.33 9.53
CA THR A 103 15.08 -10.41 10.38
C THR A 103 13.62 -10.52 10.00
N ALA A 104 12.89 -11.37 10.74
CA ALA A 104 11.75 -12.03 10.13
C ALA A 104 10.72 -10.94 9.99
N ALA A 105 10.41 -10.56 8.75
CA ALA A 105 9.73 -9.30 8.47
C ALA A 105 8.48 -9.26 9.35
N LEU A 106 8.49 -8.36 10.35
CA LEU A 106 7.45 -8.33 11.35
C LEU A 106 6.21 -7.75 10.68
N TYR A 107 5.18 -8.58 10.51
CA TYR A 107 3.89 -8.14 10.02
C TYR A 107 3.07 -7.61 11.19
N THR A 108 2.57 -6.38 11.07
CA THR A 108 1.65 -5.79 12.06
C THR A 108 0.24 -5.81 11.51
N CYS A 109 -0.68 -6.47 12.20
CA CYS A 109 -2.08 -6.54 11.79
C CYS A 109 -2.75 -5.14 11.85
N PRO A 110 -3.42 -4.67 10.78
CA PRO A 110 -4.09 -3.37 10.79
C PRO A 110 -5.32 -3.31 11.70
N ALA A 111 -5.92 -4.46 12.04
CA ALA A 111 -7.13 -4.52 12.85
C ALA A 111 -6.83 -4.50 14.36
N CYS A 112 -5.88 -5.31 14.83
CA CYS A 112 -5.60 -5.48 16.27
C CYS A 112 -4.19 -5.04 16.69
N LYS A 113 -3.34 -4.60 15.75
CA LYS A 113 -1.94 -4.21 15.97
C LYS A 113 -1.04 -5.31 16.55
N HIS A 114 -1.47 -6.56 16.47
CA HIS A 114 -0.63 -7.69 16.81
C HIS A 114 0.52 -7.84 15.81
N THR A 115 1.73 -8.02 16.33
CA THR A 115 2.95 -8.24 15.54
C THR A 115 3.25 -9.72 15.46
N GLN A 116 3.31 -10.26 14.25
CA GLN A 116 3.61 -11.67 13.98
C GLN A 116 4.72 -11.80 12.94
N VAL A 117 5.39 -12.95 12.94
CA VAL A 117 6.46 -13.25 11.99
C VAL A 117 5.87 -13.57 10.63
N GLN A 118 6.31 -12.88 9.57
CA GLN A 118 5.81 -13.11 8.22
C GLN A 118 6.49 -14.32 7.59
N THR A 119 5.81 -15.46 7.60
CA THR A 119 6.25 -16.68 6.89
C THR A 119 5.72 -16.63 5.46
N LYS A 120 6.54 -17.03 4.47
CA LYS A 120 6.18 -17.03 3.02
C LYS A 120 4.91 -17.82 2.69
N GLU A 121 4.52 -18.76 3.56
CA GLU A 121 3.39 -19.67 3.35
C GLU A 121 2.12 -19.27 4.15
N ILE A 122 2.25 -18.41 5.16
CA ILE A 122 1.12 -17.97 6.00
C ILE A 122 0.69 -16.58 5.53
N ASN A 123 -0.10 -16.59 4.46
CA ASN A 123 -0.76 -15.42 3.90
C ASN A 123 -1.53 -14.66 4.99
N GLU A 124 -1.03 -13.48 5.38
CA GLU A 124 -1.71 -12.24 5.84
C GLU A 124 -2.85 -12.33 6.88
N LYS A 125 -3.11 -13.52 7.42
CA LYS A 125 -4.12 -13.76 8.43
C LYS A 125 -3.48 -13.53 9.78
N CYS A 126 -4.07 -12.64 10.56
CA CYS A 126 -3.60 -12.40 11.90
C CYS A 126 -3.88 -13.61 12.80
N GLU A 127 -2.89 -14.09 13.54
CA GLU A 127 -3.06 -15.19 14.49
C GLU A 127 -3.96 -14.81 15.68
N ALA A 128 -3.89 -13.55 16.13
CA ALA A 128 -4.65 -13.07 17.28
C ALA A 128 -6.13 -12.82 16.98
N CYS A 129 -6.46 -12.22 15.83
CA CYS A 129 -7.85 -11.85 15.49
C CYS A 129 -8.44 -12.60 14.29
N GLY A 130 -7.65 -13.42 13.60
CA GLY A 130 -8.10 -14.20 12.44
C GLY A 130 -8.40 -13.37 11.19
N VAL A 131 -8.19 -12.05 11.22
CA VAL A 131 -8.50 -11.13 10.13
C VAL A 131 -7.39 -11.16 9.08
N ILE A 132 -7.81 -11.22 7.81
CA ILE A 132 -6.91 -11.08 6.66
C ILE A 132 -6.67 -9.58 6.43
N GLY A 133 -5.40 -9.15 6.50
CA GLY A 133 -5.01 -7.74 6.43
C GLY A 133 -5.58 -7.00 5.22
N ASP A 134 -5.45 -7.58 4.03
CA ASP A 134 -5.91 -6.98 2.78
C ASP A 134 -7.43 -6.81 2.72
N HIS A 135 -8.18 -7.82 3.18
CA HIS A 135 -9.64 -7.74 3.20
C HIS A 135 -10.13 -6.65 4.16
N PHE A 136 -9.48 -6.50 5.31
CA PHE A 136 -9.80 -5.46 6.27
C PHE A 136 -9.57 -4.06 5.71
N LEU A 137 -8.39 -3.82 5.12
CA LEU A 137 -8.06 -2.53 4.50
C LEU A 137 -9.03 -2.18 3.38
N ARG A 138 -9.41 -3.16 2.54
CA ARG A 138 -10.39 -2.94 1.47
C ARG A 138 -11.77 -2.59 2.01
N SER A 139 -12.23 -3.29 3.05
CA SER A 139 -13.53 -3.00 3.69
C SER A 139 -13.55 -1.63 4.35
N GLN A 140 -12.45 -1.24 5.01
CA GLN A 140 -12.32 0.06 5.65
C GLN A 140 -12.43 1.21 4.63
N ARG A 141 -11.68 1.15 3.52
CA ARG A 141 -11.76 2.16 2.45
C ARG A 141 -13.15 2.29 1.86
N MET A 142 -13.87 1.17 1.71
CA MET A 142 -15.24 1.17 1.22
C MET A 142 -16.19 1.86 2.20
N LYS A 143 -16.07 1.60 3.50
CA LYS A 143 -16.88 2.27 4.54
C LYS A 143 -16.64 3.77 4.56
N GLU A 144 -15.38 4.18 4.53
CA GLU A 144 -15.00 5.60 4.49
C GLU A 144 -15.59 6.31 3.27
N ALA A 145 -15.55 5.68 2.09
CA ALA A 145 -16.16 6.23 0.88
C ALA A 145 -17.68 6.40 1.01
N VAL A 146 -18.37 5.41 1.59
CA VAL A 146 -19.84 5.44 1.80
C VAL A 146 -20.22 6.52 2.81
N GLU A 147 -19.47 6.65 3.91
CA GLU A 147 -19.71 7.69 4.91
C GLU A 147 -19.53 9.09 4.34
N MET A 148 -18.53 9.28 3.49
CA MET A 148 -18.28 10.56 2.84
C MET A 148 -19.42 10.95 1.88
N GLU A 149 -19.92 10.01 1.08
CA GLU A 149 -21.07 10.24 0.21
C GLU A 149 -22.36 10.50 1.00
N ARG A 150 -22.56 9.78 2.12
CA ARG A 150 -23.70 10.02 3.01
C ARG A 150 -23.66 11.42 3.62
N GLN A 151 -22.50 11.87 4.09
CA GLN A 151 -22.35 13.22 4.64
C GLN A 151 -22.62 14.31 3.60
N LYS A 152 -22.17 14.12 2.35
CA LYS A 152 -22.48 15.05 1.26
C LYS A 152 -23.99 15.12 1.01
N TYR A 153 -24.64 13.96 0.92
CA TYR A 153 -26.09 13.88 0.72
C TYR A 153 -26.87 14.55 1.85
N ASP A 154 -26.51 14.28 3.11
CA ASP A 154 -27.17 14.88 4.28
C ASP A 154 -26.99 16.41 4.31
N ASN A 155 -25.82 16.91 3.88
CA ASN A 155 -25.56 18.35 3.77
C ASN A 155 -26.40 19.02 2.67
N GLU A 156 -26.53 18.36 1.50
CA GLU A 156 -27.39 18.85 0.41
C GLU A 156 -28.86 18.85 0.83
N LEU A 157 -29.31 17.79 1.49
CA LEU A 157 -30.66 17.70 2.03
C LEU A 157 -30.93 18.80 3.06
N ALA A 158 -30.03 18.99 4.03
CA ALA A 158 -30.15 20.04 5.04
C ALA A 158 -30.19 21.44 4.41
N LYS A 159 -29.41 21.67 3.35
CA LYS A 159 -29.43 22.94 2.60
C LYS A 159 -30.77 23.16 1.91
N SER A 160 -31.29 22.17 1.19
CA SER A 160 -32.58 22.27 0.51
C SER A 160 -33.75 22.51 1.45
N ILE A 161 -33.76 21.86 2.62
CA ILE A 161 -34.78 22.07 3.66
C ILE A 161 -34.72 23.51 4.21
N LYS A 162 -33.51 24.02 4.47
CA LYS A 162 -33.31 25.40 4.94
C LYS A 162 -33.80 26.42 3.89
N GLU A 163 -33.46 26.21 2.62
CA GLU A 163 -33.90 27.09 1.54
C GLU A 163 -35.42 27.07 1.38
N ALA A 164 -36.05 25.89 1.46
CA ALA A 164 -37.51 25.76 1.40
C ALA A 164 -38.18 26.48 2.57
N HIS A 165 -37.66 26.34 3.79
CA HIS A 165 -38.18 27.02 4.97
C HIS A 165 -38.01 28.54 4.87
N GLN A 166 -36.86 29.02 4.38
CA GLN A 166 -36.63 30.46 4.18
C GLN A 166 -37.58 31.05 3.14
N ARG A 167 -37.85 30.35 2.04
CA ARG A 167 -38.84 30.79 1.04
C ARG A 167 -40.24 30.86 1.62
N ALA A 168 -40.66 29.83 2.37
CA ALA A 168 -41.97 29.83 3.03
C ALA A 168 -42.13 31.01 4.01
N GLN A 169 -41.09 31.31 4.80
CA GLN A 169 -41.09 32.47 5.71
C GLN A 169 -41.15 33.81 4.96
N GLN A 170 -40.43 33.94 3.85
CA GLN A 170 -40.47 35.14 3.02
C GLN A 170 -41.87 35.33 2.43
N GLU A 171 -42.44 34.27 1.84
CA GLU A 171 -43.80 34.30 1.28
C GLU A 171 -44.86 34.65 2.32
N GLU A 172 -44.75 34.12 3.54
CA GLU A 172 -45.63 34.46 4.66
C GLU A 172 -45.48 35.94 5.05
N SER A 173 -44.25 36.44 5.16
CA SER A 173 -44.01 37.86 5.49
C SER A 173 -44.54 38.79 4.39
N ASP A 174 -44.35 38.45 3.12
CA ASP A 174 -44.85 39.22 1.98
C ASP A 174 -46.38 39.16 1.87
N ALA A 175 -47.00 38.04 2.25
CA ALA A 175 -48.44 37.93 2.37
C ALA A 175 -48.97 38.87 3.47
N LEU A 176 -48.36 38.85 4.66
CA LEU A 176 -48.72 39.73 5.77
C LEU A 176 -48.55 41.20 5.42
N TYR A 177 -47.45 41.58 4.73
CA TYR A 177 -47.25 42.95 4.26
C TYR A 177 -48.33 43.38 3.27
N ARG A 178 -48.73 42.50 2.34
CA ARG A 178 -49.82 42.79 1.40
C ARG A 178 -51.16 42.95 2.11
N GLU A 179 -51.45 42.13 3.11
CA GLU A 179 -52.66 42.27 3.92
C GLU A 179 -52.67 43.56 4.74
N ALA A 180 -51.55 43.90 5.40
CA ALA A 180 -51.41 45.15 6.13
C ALA A 180 -51.57 46.38 5.20
N ARG A 181 -51.00 46.32 3.99
CA ARG A 181 -51.13 47.37 2.98
C ARG A 181 -52.59 47.56 2.54
N ARG A 182 -53.34 46.47 2.37
CA ARG A 182 -54.78 46.51 2.07
C ARG A 182 -55.57 47.14 3.22
N GLN A 183 -55.26 46.79 4.47
CA GLN A 183 -55.94 47.35 5.65
C GLN A 183 -55.65 48.84 5.85
N LEU A 184 -54.43 49.29 5.52
CA LEU A 184 -54.03 50.70 5.58
C LEU A 184 -54.57 51.54 4.41
N GLY A 185 -55.34 50.94 3.48
CA GLY A 185 -55.93 51.65 2.34
C GLY A 185 -54.89 52.23 1.37
N ALA A 186 -53.69 51.63 1.31
CA ALA A 186 -52.58 52.13 0.51
C ALA A 186 -52.52 51.53 -0.92
N ASP A 187 -53.60 50.90 -1.36
CA ASP A 187 -53.82 50.63 -2.78
C ASP A 187 -54.68 51.75 -3.38
N GLU A 188 -54.01 52.46 -4.29
CA GLU A 188 -54.48 53.53 -5.18
C GLU A 188 -54.75 54.93 -4.59
N THR A 189 -53.92 55.86 -5.09
CA THR A 189 -54.12 57.33 -5.19
C THR A 189 -53.98 58.17 -3.92
N SER A 190 -52.73 58.40 -3.51
CA SER A 190 -52.41 59.60 -2.72
C SER A 190 -51.04 60.13 -3.15
N ASN A 191 -51.08 61.05 -4.09
CA ASN A 191 -49.94 61.80 -4.61
C ASN A 191 -49.49 62.82 -3.54
N SER A 192 -48.91 62.34 -2.44
CA SER A 192 -48.38 63.18 -1.37
C SER A 192 -46.90 62.91 -1.16
N ASP A 193 -46.12 64.00 -1.21
CA ASP A 193 -44.67 63.98 -1.32
C ASP A 193 -44.00 63.18 -0.18
N PRO A 194 -43.05 62.28 -0.49
CA PRO A 194 -42.35 61.45 0.50
C PRO A 194 -41.59 62.26 1.56
N LYS A 195 -41.34 63.56 1.31
CA LYS A 195 -40.68 64.49 2.24
C LYS A 195 -41.50 64.75 3.51
N LEU A 196 -42.83 64.77 3.42
CA LEU A 196 -43.68 65.07 4.58
C LEU A 196 -43.70 63.92 5.59
N LYS A 197 -43.61 62.68 5.09
CA LYS A 197 -43.58 61.47 5.93
C LYS A 197 -42.27 61.35 6.71
N ILE A 198 -41.14 61.66 6.07
CA ILE A 198 -39.83 61.64 6.73
C ILE A 198 -39.77 62.70 7.84
N ALA A 199 -40.33 63.89 7.62
CA ALA A 199 -40.39 64.95 8.64
C ALA A 199 -41.22 64.55 9.86
N ALA A 200 -42.38 63.90 9.66
CA ALA A 200 -43.25 63.46 10.75
C ALA A 200 -42.60 62.37 11.62
N VAL A 201 -41.91 61.41 11.00
CA VAL A 201 -41.22 60.33 11.74
C VAL A 201 -40.04 60.87 12.55
N ILE A 202 -39.25 61.81 12.00
CA ILE A 202 -38.12 62.43 12.71
C ILE A 202 -38.61 63.26 13.91
N ALA A 203 -39.72 64.00 13.76
CA ALA A 203 -40.29 64.77 14.86
C ALA A 203 -40.77 63.87 16.02
N ALA A 204 -41.42 62.74 15.73
CA ALA A 204 -41.90 61.81 16.75
C ALA A 204 -40.75 61.13 17.51
N ILE A 205 -39.67 60.74 16.82
CA ILE A 205 -38.49 60.13 17.45
C ILE A 205 -37.75 61.17 18.32
N GLY A 206 -37.62 62.41 17.85
CA GLY A 206 -36.98 63.49 18.61
C GLY A 206 -37.68 63.79 19.94
N ILE A 207 -39.02 63.79 19.95
CA ILE A 207 -39.82 63.99 21.16
C ILE A 207 -39.65 62.81 22.13
N GLY A 208 -39.62 61.57 21.62
CA GLY A 208 -39.42 60.37 22.44
C GLY A 208 -38.04 60.33 23.11
N ILE A 209 -36.98 60.67 22.39
CA ILE A 209 -35.62 60.73 22.93
C ILE A 209 -35.48 61.87 23.96
N ALA A 210 -36.04 63.04 23.68
CA ALA A 210 -36.02 64.16 24.61
C ALA A 210 -36.77 63.86 25.92
N ALA A 211 -37.90 63.17 25.85
CA ALA A 211 -38.64 62.71 27.03
C ALA A 211 -37.82 61.70 27.86
N LEU A 212 -37.21 60.70 27.21
CA LEU A 212 -36.33 59.72 27.88
C LEU A 212 -35.11 60.38 28.54
N TYR A 213 -34.51 61.37 27.90
CA TYR A 213 -33.35 62.09 28.43
C TYR A 213 -33.70 62.98 29.63
N MET A 214 -34.90 63.55 29.67
CA MET A 214 -35.38 64.33 30.81
C MET A 214 -35.74 63.44 32.02
N PHE A 215 -36.18 62.20 31.79
CA PHE A 215 -36.51 61.26 32.86
C PHE A 215 -35.30 60.52 33.44
N ASN A 216 -34.18 60.42 32.71
CA ASN A 216 -33.04 59.60 33.09
C ASN A 216 -31.73 60.42 33.27
N LYS A 217 -31.71 61.38 34.20
CA LYS A 217 -30.47 62.07 34.60
C LYS A 217 -29.77 61.29 35.74
N PRO A 218 -28.66 60.55 35.48
CA PRO A 218 -27.80 60.07 36.55
C PRO A 218 -26.95 61.20 37.15
N ALA A 219 -26.70 61.12 38.45
CA ALA A 219 -25.85 62.04 39.21
C ALA A 219 -24.36 61.71 39.03
N THR A 220 -23.56 62.78 38.89
CA THR A 220 -22.09 62.92 39.07
C THR A 220 -21.16 62.02 38.27
N GLU A 221 -20.26 62.64 37.50
CA GLU A 221 -18.82 62.64 37.80
C GLU A 221 -18.08 63.61 36.86
N THR A 222 -17.19 64.41 37.43
CA THR A 222 -16.29 65.35 36.75
C THR A 222 -15.25 64.59 35.91
N PRO A 223 -14.99 64.97 34.65
CA PRO A 223 -14.00 64.29 33.82
C PRO A 223 -12.57 64.76 34.13
N ASP A 224 -11.69 63.81 34.42
CA ASP A 224 -10.24 64.02 34.53
C ASP A 224 -9.61 64.30 33.15
N PRO A 225 -8.69 65.28 33.03
CA PRO A 225 -8.21 65.80 31.75
C PRO A 225 -6.94 65.09 31.22
N SER A 226 -7.01 63.79 30.92
CA SER A 226 -5.85 63.04 30.39
C SER A 226 -6.09 62.24 29.10
N ALA A 227 -7.15 62.52 28.34
CA ALA A 227 -7.42 61.82 27.07
C ALA A 227 -7.27 62.69 25.80
N ILE A 228 -6.85 63.95 25.90
CA ILE A 228 -6.73 64.85 24.74
C ILE A 228 -5.28 64.90 24.17
N ALA A 229 -4.32 64.19 24.76
CA ALA A 229 -2.92 64.21 24.34
C ALA A 229 -2.43 62.86 23.81
N ALA A 230 -3.07 62.29 22.79
CA ALA A 230 -2.49 61.16 22.04
C ALA A 230 -2.94 60.97 20.59
N THR A 231 -3.86 61.80 20.05
CA THR A 231 -4.35 61.61 18.66
C THR A 231 -3.89 62.67 17.66
N GLU A 232 -3.07 63.65 18.05
CA GLU A 232 -2.50 64.64 17.11
C GLU A 232 -1.13 64.25 16.50
N ALA A 233 -0.63 63.03 16.76
CA ALA A 233 0.69 62.59 16.25
C ALA A 233 0.65 61.48 15.18
N ALA A 234 -0.50 61.16 14.57
CA ALA A 234 -0.61 60.08 13.57
C ALA A 234 -1.32 60.46 12.26
N ALA A 235 -1.50 61.75 11.96
CA ALA A 235 -2.06 62.23 10.69
C ALA A 235 -1.10 63.17 9.93
N ALA A 236 0.21 62.97 10.09
CA ALA A 236 1.25 63.54 9.25
C ALA A 236 1.95 62.42 8.46
N LYS A 237 1.21 61.83 7.52
CA LYS A 237 1.75 61.26 6.27
C LYS A 237 0.63 61.01 5.27
#